data_AF-A0A227IYZ5-F1
#
_entry.id   AF-A0A227IYZ5-F1
#
_cell.length_a   1.000
_cell.length_b   1.000
_cell.length_c   1.000
_cell.angle_alpha   90.00
_cell.angle_beta   90.00
_cell.angle_gamma   90.00
#
_symmetry.space_group_name_H-M   'P 1'
#
loop_
_entity.id
_entity.type
_entity.pdbx_description
1 polymer ?
#
loop_
_entity_poly.entity_id
_entity_poly.type
_entity_poly.pdbx_seq_one_letter_code
_entity_poly.pdbx_strand_id
1 'polypeptide(L)'
;LEGDQIKQFVKIFMGLGTMFSQYDLALLEINPLVITAEGNLLCLDGKINIDSNALYRQPKLREMHDPSQEDEREAHAAQWELN
;
A
#
# COMPACT_ATOMS: atom_id res chain seq x y z
N LEU A 1 7.17 -12.05 -19.35
CA LEU A 1 7.89 -12.65 -18.22
C LEU A 1 8.41 -14.00 -18.65
N GLU A 2 9.66 -14.32 -18.36
CA GLU A 2 10.32 -15.58 -18.73
C GLU A 2 10.81 -16.32 -17.49
N GLY A 3 10.74 -17.65 -17.48
CA GLY A 3 11.37 -18.53 -16.48
C GLY A 3 11.36 -18.04 -15.03
N ASP A 4 12.46 -17.42 -14.60
CA ASP A 4 12.66 -16.93 -13.23
C ASP A 4 11.84 -15.67 -12.91
N GLN A 5 11.52 -14.84 -13.89
CA GLN A 5 10.62 -13.68 -13.72
C GLN A 5 9.20 -14.13 -13.33
N ILE A 6 8.75 -15.29 -13.82
CA ILE A 6 7.44 -15.83 -13.44
C ILE A 6 7.46 -16.22 -11.95
N LYS A 7 8.52 -16.87 -11.49
CA LYS A 7 8.68 -17.22 -10.06
C LYS A 7 8.74 -15.98 -9.17
N GLN A 8 9.48 -14.96 -9.60
CA GLN A 8 9.54 -13.68 -8.90
C GLN A 8 8.17 -13.01 -8.85
N PHE A 9 7.46 -12.96 -9.98
CA PHE A 9 6.12 -12.38 -10.05
C PHE A 9 5.16 -13.10 -9.12
N VAL A 10 5.14 -14.44 -9.11
CA VAL A 10 4.29 -15.22 -8.19
C VAL A 10 4.60 -14.87 -6.74
N LYS A 11 5.88 -14.78 -6.36
CA LYS A 11 6.28 -14.39 -5.00
C LYS A 11 5.81 -12.98 -4.65
N ILE A 12 6.00 -12.01 -5.54
CA ILE A 12 5.56 -10.63 -5.36
C ILE A 12 4.05 -10.60 -5.21
N PHE A 13 3.32 -11.13 -6.18
CA PHE A 13 1.86 -11.09 -6.22
C PHE A 13 1.21 -11.74 -4.99
N MET A 14 1.69 -12.91 -4.57
CA MET A 14 1.21 -13.57 -3.35
C MET A 14 1.53 -12.76 -2.09
N GLY A 15 2.70 -12.12 -2.04
CA GLY A 15 3.07 -11.20 -0.96
C GLY A 15 2.15 -9.98 -0.91
N LEU A 16 1.86 -9.36 -2.06
CA LEU A 16 0.92 -8.24 -2.17
C LEU A 16 -0.49 -8.65 -1.73
N GLY A 17 -0.99 -9.82 -2.16
CA GLY A 17 -2.29 -10.33 -1.72
C GLY A 17 -2.35 -10.63 -0.22
N THR A 18 -1.27 -11.16 0.35
CA THR A 18 -1.15 -11.38 1.79
C THR A 18 -1.17 -10.05 2.54
N MET A 19 -0.42 -9.05 2.05
CA MET A 19 -0.40 -7.70 2.62
C MET A 19 -1.79 -7.05 2.55
N PHE A 20 -2.49 -7.17 1.42
CA PHE A 20 -3.84 -6.65 1.24
C PHE A 20 -4.80 -7.16 2.31
N SER A 21 -4.78 -8.47 2.57
CA SER A 21 -5.66 -9.08 3.57
C SER A 21 -5.23 -8.80 5.01
N GLN A 22 -3.93 -8.80 5.31
CA GLN A 22 -3.44 -8.65 6.69
C GLN A 22 -3.54 -7.22 7.22
N TYR A 23 -3.40 -6.23 6.33
CA TYR A 23 -3.35 -4.81 6.69
C TYR A 23 -4.65 -4.07 6.37
N ASP A 24 -5.72 -4.79 6.02
CA ASP A 24 -7.02 -4.22 5.68
C ASP A 24 -6.91 -3.10 4.62
N LEU A 25 -6.24 -3.40 3.51
CA LEU A 25 -6.01 -2.42 2.46
C LEU A 25 -7.28 -2.26 1.61
N ALA A 26 -7.59 -1.02 1.24
CA ALA A 26 -8.64 -0.69 0.27
C ALA A 26 -8.09 -0.66 -1.17
N LEU A 27 -6.82 -0.29 -1.32
CA LEU A 27 -6.09 -0.29 -2.59
C LEU A 27 -4.63 -0.67 -2.35
N LEU A 28 -4.09 -1.47 -3.26
CA LEU A 28 -2.67 -1.73 -3.37
C LEU A 28 -2.35 -1.78 -4.87
N GLU A 29 -1.57 -0.84 -5.35
CA GLU A 29 -1.05 -0.84 -6.72
C GLU A 29 0.48 -0.71 -6.71
N ILE A 30 1.12 -1.44 -7.61
CA ILE A 30 2.53 -1.25 -7.95
C ILE A 30 2.56 -0.75 -9.38
N ASN A 31 3.05 0.47 -9.58
CA ASN A 31 3.15 1.05 -10.91
C ASN A 31 4.29 2.08 -10.98
N PRO A 32 5.41 1.79 -11.68
CA PRO A 32 5.63 0.60 -12.50
C PRO A 32 6.23 -0.59 -11.72
N LEU A 33 5.83 -1.80 -12.12
CA LEU A 33 6.58 -3.03 -11.83
C LEU A 33 7.57 -3.27 -12.98
N VAL A 34 8.85 -2.98 -12.75
CA VAL A 34 9.87 -2.94 -13.81
C VAL A 34 10.69 -4.22 -13.86
N ILE A 35 11.29 -4.48 -15.03
CA ILE A 35 12.34 -5.49 -15.21
C ILE A 35 13.67 -4.75 -15.25
N THR A 36 14.60 -5.08 -14.37
CA THR A 36 15.93 -4.47 -14.32
C THR A 36 16.82 -4.97 -15.46
N ALA A 37 17.99 -4.36 -15.66
CA ALA A 37 18.95 -4.79 -16.69
C ALA A 37 19.43 -6.24 -16.49
N GLU A 38 19.44 -6.72 -15.24
CA GLU A 38 19.76 -8.10 -14.85
C GLU A 38 18.58 -9.06 -15.05
N GLY A 39 17.44 -8.58 -15.54
CA GLY A 39 16.25 -9.38 -15.82
C GLY A 39 15.35 -9.65 -14.62
N ASN A 40 15.58 -9.00 -13.46
CA ASN A 40 14.79 -9.19 -12.24
C ASN A 40 13.58 -8.23 -12.17
N LEU A 41 12.52 -8.65 -11.50
CA LEU A 41 11.38 -7.78 -11.19
C LEU A 41 11.67 -6.87 -9.98
N LEU A 42 11.29 -5.60 -10.11
CA LEU A 42 11.41 -4.58 -9.07
C LEU A 42 10.12 -3.74 -9.01
N CYS A 43 9.51 -3.64 -7.82
CA CYS A 43 8.45 -2.68 -7.55
C CYS A 43 9.10 -1.29 -7.43
N LEU A 44 9.06 -0.49 -8.50
CA LEU A 44 9.76 0.80 -8.53
C LEU A 44 8.98 1.88 -7.76
N ASP A 45 7.65 1.83 -7.88
CA ASP A 45 6.73 2.73 -7.19
C ASP A 45 5.43 1.99 -6.87
N GLY A 46 4.70 2.48 -5.88
CA GLY A 46 3.43 1.89 -5.47
C GLY A 46 2.62 2.81 -4.57
N LYS A 47 1.30 2.62 -4.65
CA LYS A 47 0.33 3.33 -3.83
C LYS A 47 -0.49 2.33 -3.03
N ILE A 48 -0.66 2.64 -1.75
CA ILE A 48 -1.42 1.84 -0.80
C ILE A 48 -2.44 2.76 -0.13
N ASN A 49 -3.71 2.38 -0.19
CA ASN A 49 -4.76 3.00 0.62
C ASN A 49 -5.26 1.97 1.62
N ILE A 50 -5.45 2.39 2.86
CA ILE A 50 -5.94 1.56 3.96
C ILE A 50 -7.45 1.79 4.10
N ASP A 51 -8.22 0.75 4.45
CA ASP A 51 -9.62 0.93 4.87
C ASP A 51 -9.65 1.66 6.22
N SER A 52 -10.09 2.91 6.22
CA SER A 52 -10.15 3.74 7.43
C SER A 52 -11.04 3.13 8.51
N ASN A 53 -12.06 2.35 8.15
CA ASN A 53 -12.92 1.65 9.11
C ASN A 53 -12.19 0.51 9.83
N ALA A 54 -11.08 0.03 9.29
CA ALA A 54 -10.26 -1.02 9.90
C ALA A 54 -9.09 -0.46 10.73
N LEU A 55 -8.80 0.85 10.66
CA LEU A 55 -7.67 1.45 11.36
C LEU A 55 -7.71 1.24 12.87
N TYR A 56 -8.90 1.07 13.48
CA TYR A 56 -9.04 0.80 14.92
C TYR A 56 -8.26 -0.46 15.38
N ARG A 57 -8.11 -1.47 14.50
CA ARG A 57 -7.38 -2.72 14.75
C ARG A 57 -5.98 -2.78 14.13
N GLN A 58 -5.52 -1.71 13.49
CA GLN A 58 -4.21 -1.60 12.82
C GLN A 58 -3.33 -0.51 13.48
N PRO A 59 -2.87 -0.69 14.74
CA PRO A 59 -2.18 0.37 15.50
C PRO A 59 -0.91 0.88 14.80
N LYS A 60 -0.11 -0.02 14.22
CA LYS A 60 1.11 0.36 13.49
C LYS A 60 0.85 1.23 12.26
N LEU A 61 -0.27 1.01 11.56
CA LEU A 61 -0.64 1.83 10.40
C LEU A 61 -1.19 3.18 10.83
N ARG A 62 -1.93 3.23 11.95
CA ARG A 62 -2.41 4.49 12.52
C ARG A 62 -1.24 5.41 12.91
N GLU A 63 -0.15 4.84 13.42
CA GLU A 63 1.07 5.59 13.76
C GLU A 63 1.80 6.16 12.52
N MET A 64 1.50 5.65 11.31
CA MET A 64 2.04 6.17 10.05
C MET A 64 1.21 7.31 9.44
N HIS A 65 0.11 7.72 10.09
CA HIS A 65 -0.72 8.81 9.61
C HIS A 65 0.07 10.12 9.60
N ASP A 66 0.07 10.80 8.45
CA ASP A 66 0.73 12.09 8.25
C ASP A 66 -0.30 13.13 7.81
N PRO A 67 -0.85 13.93 8.75
CA PRO A 67 -1.82 14.97 8.45
C PRO A 67 -1.32 16.04 7.48
N SER A 68 0.00 16.18 7.29
CA SER A 68 0.54 17.18 6.35
C SER A 68 0.27 16.84 4.87
N GLN A 69 -0.16 15.60 4.60
CA GLN A 69 -0.51 15.12 3.27
C GLN A 69 -2.02 15.23 2.96
N GLU A 70 -2.80 15.73 3.91
CA GLU A 70 -4.26 15.91 3.79
C GLU A 70 -4.61 17.40 3.58
N ASP A 71 -5.84 17.69 3.16
CA ASP A 71 -6.33 19.06 3.16
C ASP A 71 -6.40 19.58 4.61
N GLU A 72 -5.86 20.77 4.87
CA GLU A 72 -5.76 21.34 6.21
C GLU A 72 -7.13 21.44 6.92
N ARG A 73 -8.21 21.67 6.16
CA ARG A 73 -9.57 21.81 6.71
C ARG A 73 -10.14 20.47 7.11
N GLU A 74 -9.93 19.44 6.29
CA GLU A 74 -10.37 18.06 6.57
C GLU A 74 -9.61 17.50 7.78
N ALA A 75 -8.29 17.68 7.82
CA ALA A 75 -7.45 17.24 8.95
C ALA A 75 -7.86 17.94 10.26
N HIS A 76 -8.19 19.23 10.22
CA HIS A 76 -8.70 19.95 11.39
C HIS A 76 -10.08 19.42 11.80
N ALA A 77 -11.01 19.24 10.86
CA ALA A 77 -12.35 18.73 11.13
C ALA A 77 -12.32 17.33 11.78
N ALA A 78 -11.43 16.45 11.32
CA ALA A 78 -11.25 15.11 11.86
C ALA A 78 -10.85 15.08 13.35
N GLN A 79 -10.10 16.10 13.83
CA GLN A 79 -9.75 16.22 15.27
C GLN A 79 -10.98 16.46 16.16
N TRP A 80 -12.09 16.93 15.56
CA TRP A 80 -13.36 17.17 16.23
C TRP A 80 -14.44 16.17 15.84
N GLU A 81 -14.05 15.07 15.18
CA GLU A 81 -14.97 14.03 14.68
C GLU A 81 -16.02 14.57 13.69
N LEU A 82 -15.63 15.55 12.86
CA LEU A 82 -16.45 16.16 11.82
C LEU A 82 -16.02 15.71 10.42
N ASN A 83 -16.99 15.63 9.49
CA ASN A 83 -16.78 15.44 8.05
C ASN A 83 -16.99 16.75 7.29
#